data_AF-A0A2N2AGF0-F1
#
_entry.id   AF-A0A2N2AGF0-F1
#
_cell.length_a   1.000
_cell.length_b   1.000
_cell.length_c   1.000
_cell.angle_alpha   90.00
_cell.angle_beta   90.00
_cell.angle_gamma   90.00
#
_symmetry.space_group_name_H-M   'P 1'
#
loop_
_entity.id
_entity.type
_entity.pdbx_description
1 polymer ?
#
loop_
_entity_poly.entity_id
_entity_poly.type
_entity_poly.pdbx_seq_one_letter_code
_entity_poly.pdbx_strand_id
1 'polypeptide(L)'
;MQNDESHIIPKHLDDPPMYLLWDADEAWTFLGPVFMVLALAPSFINIVLGGVMGFFAMHTLARIKAAGGKQLIRHALYWYTPTEAWFKFARTPTSDVREFIG
;
A
#
# COMPACT_ATOMS: atom_id res chain seq x y z
N MET A 1 2.48 -45.50 16.14
CA MET A 1 3.17 -44.55 15.26
C MET A 1 2.36 -43.27 15.32
N GLN A 2 2.90 -42.26 16.00
CA GLN A 2 2.20 -41.03 16.34
C GLN A 2 2.19 -40.14 15.09
N ASN A 3 1.01 -39.92 14.52
CA ASN A 3 0.85 -38.94 13.45
C ASN A 3 0.93 -37.56 14.09
N ASP A 4 2.10 -36.92 13.97
CA ASP A 4 2.22 -35.47 14.05
C ASP A 4 1.44 -34.89 12.87
N GLU A 5 0.12 -34.76 13.03
CA GLU A 5 -0.73 -34.03 12.10
C GLU A 5 -0.30 -32.57 12.13
N SER A 6 0.62 -32.25 11.23
CA SER A 6 1.14 -30.94 10.88
C SER A 6 0.02 -29.90 10.83
N HIS A 7 -0.24 -29.21 11.94
CA HIS A 7 -1.15 -28.07 12.02
C HIS A 7 -0.51 -26.87 11.31
N ILE A 8 -0.51 -26.89 9.98
CA ILE A 8 -0.13 -25.73 9.17
C ILE A 8 -1.32 -24.79 9.16
N ILE A 9 -1.26 -23.75 9.98
CA ILE A 9 -2.21 -22.64 9.91
C ILE A 9 -1.92 -21.90 8.59
N PRO A 10 -2.88 -21.84 7.65
CA PRO A 10 -2.70 -21.10 6.42
C PRO A 10 -2.54 -19.61 6.74
N LYS A 11 -1.40 -19.04 6.35
CA LYS A 11 -1.06 -17.63 6.59
C LYS A 11 -1.77 -16.64 5.65
N HIS A 12 -2.41 -17.16 4.60
CA HIS A 12 -2.95 -16.38 3.47
C HIS A 12 -4.47 -16.47 3.37
N LEU A 13 -5.18 -16.67 4.50
CA LEU A 13 -6.64 -16.83 4.50
C LEU A 13 -7.38 -15.51 4.22
N ASP A 14 -6.80 -14.38 4.64
CA ASP A 14 -7.39 -13.04 4.52
C ASP A 14 -6.74 -12.18 3.42
N ASP A 15 -5.92 -12.78 2.56
CA ASP A 15 -5.27 -12.01 1.50
C ASP A 15 -6.31 -11.53 0.48
N PRO A 16 -6.23 -10.27 0.03
CA PRO A 16 -7.14 -9.74 -0.96
C PRO A 16 -7.08 -10.57 -2.25
N PRO A 17 -8.20 -10.66 -2.99
CA PRO A 17 -8.23 -11.41 -4.24
C PRO A 17 -7.26 -10.78 -5.25
N MET A 18 -6.27 -11.57 -5.68
CA MET A 18 -5.41 -11.22 -6.80
C MET A 18 -6.21 -11.33 -8.11
N TYR A 19 -6.17 -10.27 -8.92
CA TYR A 19 -6.72 -10.27 -10.27
C TYR A 19 -5.56 -10.32 -11.27
N LEU A 20 -5.53 -11.32 -12.16
CA LEU A 20 -4.50 -11.45 -13.19
C LEU A 20 -3.06 -11.41 -12.63
N LEU A 21 -2.84 -12.08 -11.49
CA LEU A 21 -1.56 -12.13 -10.75
C LEU A 21 -1.18 -10.81 -10.05
N TRP A 22 -2.02 -9.78 -10.08
CA TRP A 22 -1.76 -8.49 -9.46
C TRP A 22 -2.80 -8.18 -8.38
N ASP A 23 -2.35 -7.59 -7.28
CA ASP A 23 -3.25 -6.93 -6.33
C ASP A 23 -3.84 -5.67 -6.97
N ALA A 24 -5.08 -5.32 -6.62
CA ALA A 24 -5.72 -4.09 -7.08
C ALA A 24 -4.87 -2.84 -6.75
N ASP A 25 -4.23 -2.82 -5.58
CA ASP A 25 -3.33 -1.74 -5.15
C ASP A 25 -2.07 -1.66 -6.06
N GLU A 26 -1.54 -2.79 -6.51
CA GLU A 26 -0.36 -2.85 -7.39
C GLU A 26 -0.70 -2.45 -8.81
N ALA A 27 -1.84 -2.93 -9.31
CA ALA A 27 -2.37 -2.53 -10.60
C ALA A 27 -2.56 -1.01 -10.67
N TRP A 28 -3.15 -0.40 -9.62
CA TRP A 28 -3.36 1.04 -9.61
C TRP A 28 -2.06 1.83 -9.52
N THR A 29 -1.05 1.30 -8.83
CA THR A 29 0.26 1.95 -8.74
C THR A 29 0.94 2.05 -10.10
N PHE A 30 0.80 1.03 -10.93
CA PHE A 30 1.35 1.05 -12.29
C PHE A 30 0.47 1.88 -13.24
N LEU A 31 -0.85 1.65 -13.21
CA LEU A 31 -1.79 2.28 -14.14
C LEU A 31 -1.97 3.78 -13.87
N GLY A 32 -1.93 4.22 -12.62
CA GLY A 32 -2.19 5.61 -12.23
C GLY A 32 -1.28 6.61 -12.97
N PRO A 33 0.06 6.45 -12.91
CA PRO A 33 1.00 7.29 -13.66
C PRO A 33 0.78 7.23 -15.18
N VAL A 34 0.50 6.04 -15.73
CA VAL A 34 0.24 5.87 -17.16
C VAL A 34 -0.99 6.67 -17.59
N PHE A 35 -2.10 6.55 -16.86
CA PHE A 35 -3.32 7.30 -17.14
C PHE A 35 -3.14 8.80 -16.93
N MET A 36 -2.39 9.22 -15.89
CA MET A 36 -2.12 10.63 -15.62
C MET A 36 -1.35 11.29 -16.77
N VAL A 37 -0.28 10.63 -17.24
CA VAL A 37 0.54 11.14 -18.34
C VAL A 37 -0.22 11.12 -19.67
N LEU A 38 -1.06 10.09 -19.89
CA LEU A 38 -1.92 10.01 -21.08
C LEU A 38 -3.03 11.07 -21.08
N ALA A 39 -3.61 11.38 -19.92
CA ALA A 39 -4.66 12.38 -19.77
C ALA A 39 -4.17 13.80 -20.05
N LEU A 40 -2.90 14.10 -19.74
CA LEU A 40 -2.28 15.40 -20.01
C LEU A 40 -2.01 15.60 -21.51
N ALA A 41 -1.51 14.56 -22.19
CA ALA A 41 -1.30 14.59 -23.63
C ALA A 41 -1.25 13.16 -24.20
N PRO A 42 -2.17 12.78 -25.09
CA PRO A 42 -2.13 11.46 -25.72
C PRO A 42 -1.07 11.42 -26.82
N SER A 43 0.11 10.90 -26.49
CA SER A 43 1.18 10.63 -27.46
C SER A 43 1.90 9.32 -27.12
N PHE A 44 2.53 8.70 -28.12
CA PHE A 44 3.28 7.46 -27.91
C PHE A 44 4.44 7.66 -26.92
N ILE A 45 5.10 8.83 -26.97
CA ILE A 45 6.17 9.20 -26.04
C ILE A 45 5.63 9.25 -24.60
N ASN A 46 4.43 9.79 -24.41
CA ASN A 46 3.78 9.90 -23.11
C ASN A 46 3.36 8.52 -22.55
N ILE A 47 2.98 7.57 -23.41
CA ILE A 47 2.74 6.18 -22.98
C ILE A 47 4.03 5.55 -22.45
N VAL A 48 5.14 5.71 -23.17
CA VAL A 48 6.44 5.18 -22.73
C VAL A 48 6.88 5.84 -21.42
N LEU A 49 6.74 7.16 -21.32
CA LEU A 49 7.11 7.92 -20.13
C LEU A 49 6.25 7.54 -18.93
N GLY A 50 4.93 7.40 -19.11
CA GLY A 50 4.00 6.90 -18.11
C GLY A 50 4.32 5.47 -17.69
N GLY A 51 4.70 4.60 -18.62
CA GLY A 51 5.11 3.22 -18.34
C GLY A 51 6.41 3.14 -17.52
N VAL A 52 7.40 3.96 -17.85
CA VAL A 52 8.64 4.07 -17.06
C VAL A 52 8.34 4.58 -15.65
N MET A 53 7.54 5.65 -15.53
CA MET A 53 7.13 6.16 -14.22
C MET A 53 6.34 5.12 -13.41
N GLY A 54 5.41 4.41 -14.05
CA GLY A 54 4.64 3.33 -13.44
C GLY A 54 5.52 2.18 -12.96
N PHE A 55 6.52 1.78 -13.74
CA PHE A 55 7.49 0.76 -13.35
C PHE A 55 8.31 1.18 -12.12
N PHE A 56 8.81 2.42 -12.10
CA PHE A 56 9.52 2.96 -10.93
C PHE A 56 8.63 3.06 -9.69
N ALA A 57 7.38 3.49 -9.86
CA ALA A 57 6.40 3.56 -8.77
C ALA A 57 6.11 2.16 -8.20
N MET A 58 5.88 1.18 -9.06
CA MET A 58 5.66 -0.20 -8.64
C MET A 58 6.89 -0.78 -7.94
N HIS A 59 8.09 -0.56 -8.48
CA HIS A 59 9.33 -1.06 -7.89
C HIS A 59 9.59 -0.47 -6.49
N THR A 60 9.37 0.84 -6.33
CA THR A 60 9.54 1.50 -5.03
C THR A 60 8.50 1.03 -4.02
N LEU A 61 7.23 0.87 -4.41
CA LEU A 61 6.20 0.33 -3.53
C LEU A 61 6.46 -1.14 -3.17
N ALA A 62 6.89 -1.98 -4.11
CA ALA A 62 7.25 -3.37 -3.81
C ALA A 62 8.38 -3.42 -2.77
N ARG A 63 9.36 -2.52 -2.87
CA ARG A 63 10.45 -2.40 -1.90
C ARG A 63 9.97 -1.95 -0.52
N ILE A 64 9.05 -1.00 -0.46
CA ILE A 64 8.46 -0.51 0.80
C ILE A 64 7.57 -1.60 1.44
N LYS A 65 6.74 -2.28 0.63
CA LYS A 65 5.94 -3.43 1.08
C LYS A 65 6.84 -4.53 1.65
N ALA A 66 7.97 -4.83 1.00
CA ALA A 66 8.94 -5.81 1.50
C ALA A 66 9.61 -5.38 2.82
N ALA A 67 9.79 -4.08 3.05
CA ALA A 67 10.46 -3.57 4.25
C ALA A 67 9.56 -3.52 5.51
N GLY A 68 8.23 -3.43 5.37
CA GLY A 68 7.33 -3.42 6.53
C GLY A 68 5.83 -3.43 6.23
N GLY A 69 5.43 -3.63 4.98
CA GLY A 69 4.03 -3.75 4.57
C GLY A 69 3.19 -2.47 4.70
N LYS A 70 1.89 -2.59 4.42
CA LYS A 70 0.88 -1.51 4.50
C LYS A 70 0.74 -0.94 5.91
N GLN A 71 1.05 -1.74 6.93
CA GLN A 71 1.01 -1.38 8.34
C GLN A 71 2.10 -0.36 8.70
N LEU A 72 3.32 -0.49 8.14
CA LEU A 72 4.42 0.44 8.38
C LEU A 72 4.08 1.84 7.86
N ILE A 73 3.49 1.94 6.66
CA ILE A 73 3.08 3.23 6.08
C ILE A 73 2.01 3.87 6.96
N ARG A 74 1.00 3.10 7.40
CA ARG A 74 -0.03 3.59 8.33
C ARG A 74 0.57 4.07 9.65
N HIS A 75 1.55 3.35 10.18
CA HIS A 75 2.22 3.70 11.42
C HIS A 75 3.07 4.98 11.28
N ALA A 76 3.81 5.11 10.19
CA ALA A 76 4.57 6.33 9.89
C ALA A 76 3.62 7.53 9.70
N LEU A 77 2.53 7.35 8.94
CA LEU A 77 1.56 8.41 8.71
C LEU A 77 0.89 8.86 10.01
N TYR A 78 0.57 7.92 10.90
CA TYR A 78 0.07 8.21 12.24
C TYR A 78 1.02 9.11 13.04
N TRP A 79 2.34 8.87 13.01
CA TRP A 79 3.27 9.70 13.79
C TRP A 79 3.63 11.05 13.16
N TYR A 80 3.62 11.15 11.83
CA TYR A 80 4.14 12.31 11.11
C TYR A 80 3.06 13.24 10.53
N THR A 81 1.78 12.87 10.58
CA THR A 81 0.69 13.73 10.09
C THR A 81 -0.42 13.88 11.13
N PRO A 82 -1.09 15.05 11.19
CA PRO A 82 -2.20 15.26 12.10
C PRO A 82 -3.30 14.25 11.80
N THR A 83 -3.63 13.48 12.82
CA THR A 83 -4.46 12.27 12.69
C THR A 83 -5.84 12.59 12.12
N GLU A 84 -6.39 13.78 12.42
CA GLU A 84 -7.72 14.22 11.98
C GLU A 84 -7.85 14.42 10.47
N ALA A 85 -6.75 14.68 9.75
CA ALA A 85 -6.79 14.95 8.32
C ALA A 85 -6.95 13.68 7.47
N TRP A 86 -6.44 12.55 7.95
CA TRP A 86 -6.35 11.30 7.16
C TRP A 86 -7.17 10.16 7.76
N PHE A 87 -7.41 10.16 9.09
CA PHE A 87 -8.02 9.03 9.77
C PHE A 87 -9.03 9.46 10.84
N LYS A 88 -10.28 9.02 10.71
CA LYS A 88 -11.24 9.06 11.81
C LYS A 88 -11.08 7.81 12.67
N PHE A 89 -10.12 7.82 13.58
CA PHE A 89 -9.99 6.73 14.53
C PHE A 89 -11.02 6.86 15.65
N ALA A 90 -11.81 5.81 15.86
CA ALA A 90 -12.81 5.79 16.93
C ALA A 90 -12.22 5.57 18.34
N ARG A 91 -10.95 5.13 18.43
CA ARG A 91 -10.38 4.60 19.69
C ARG A 91 -8.93 4.98 19.95
N THR A 92 -8.13 5.27 18.92
CA THR A 92 -6.74 5.73 19.11
C THR A 92 -6.70 7.25 19.28
N PRO A 93 -5.90 7.75 20.24
CA PRO A 93 -5.72 9.19 20.42
C PRO A 93 -5.07 9.82 19.18
N THR A 94 -5.29 11.12 18.99
CA THR A 94 -4.63 11.88 17.94
C THR A 94 -3.14 11.98 18.24
N SER A 95 -2.32 11.81 17.21
CA SER A 95 -0.85 11.94 17.27
C SER A 95 -0.34 13.27 17.83
N ASP A 96 -1.17 14.31 17.73
CA ASP A 96 -0.87 15.68 18.10
C ASP A 96 -0.98 15.92 19.61
N VAL A 97 -1.72 15.07 20.33
CA VAL A 97 -1.89 15.17 21.79
C VAL A 97 -0.76 14.41 22.48
N ARG A 98 0.23 15.17 22.99
CA ARG A 98 1.39 14.63 23.72
C ARG A 98 1.30 14.82 25.24
N GLU A 99 0.30 15.55 25.71
CA GLU A 99 0.03 15.72 27.14
C GLU A 99 -1.08 14.79 27.60
N PHE A 100 -0.78 13.99 28.61
CA PHE A 100 -1.77 13.23 29.34
C PHE A 100 -2.37 14.16 30.40
N ILE A 101 -3.56 14.69 30.15
CA ILE A 101 -4.32 15.41 31.17
C ILE A 101 -5.10 14.33 31.93
N GLY A 102 -4.52 13.90 33.05
CA GLY A 102 -5.10 12.90 33.96
C GLY A 102 -6.33 13.41 34.69
#